data_AF-A0A2M8Q1T8-F1
#
_entry.id   AF-A0A2M8Q1T8-F1
#
_cell.length_a   1.000
_cell.length_b   1.000
_cell.length_c   1.000
_cell.angle_alpha   90.00
_cell.angle_beta   90.00
_cell.angle_gamma   90.00
#
_symmetry.space_group_name_H-M   'P 1'
#
loop_
_entity.id
_entity.type
_entity.pdbx_description
1 polymer ?
#
loop_
_entity_poly.entity_id
_entity_poly.type
_entity_poly.pdbx_seq_one_letter_code
_entity_poly.pdbx_strand_id
1 'polypeptide(L)'
;MNDDFITPLLAWFSQEAADLPWRNTRDPYRIWLSEIMLQQTQVSTVIPYYERFLETYPTVHDLAAASQDELLKQWEGLGYYSRARNLHTAAKQIVSEYNGQLPTNADELQHLKGIGRYTAGAIASIAFGEAVPVLDGNVIRVFTRLFDIADDVRQQNTQKHLWQIAEELIKAVPEGRAGDYNQALMELGRTICKPQNPLCERCPIAEHCFALKNNVQNERPIKTKKPPTPHYDVTCGLIWNEDGQLLITKRRDDALLGGLWEFPGGKIEEGETLEACLARELREELGIKVEVGTLYMRVKHAYTHFKITLHAFNCHLMANSPPPSCHDCQAFQWVSVSELSDYAFSRADRYIIEDLQNRQYRLL
;
A
#
# COMPACT_ATOMS: atom_id res chain seq x y z
N MET A 1 -35.48 4.31 -2.37
CA MET A 1 -34.55 4.14 -1.22
C MET A 1 -34.69 5.41 -0.38
N ASN A 2 -34.73 5.34 0.96
CA ASN A 2 -34.79 6.56 1.76
C ASN A 2 -33.39 7.23 1.72
N ASP A 3 -33.34 8.47 1.25
CA ASP A 3 -32.16 9.33 1.08
C ASP A 3 -32.14 10.52 2.05
N ASP A 4 -33.09 10.59 2.99
CA ASP A 4 -33.25 11.68 3.97
C ASP A 4 -32.00 11.88 4.85
N PHE A 5 -31.12 10.87 4.92
CA PHE A 5 -29.86 10.91 5.67
C PHE A 5 -28.76 11.74 4.99
N ILE A 6 -28.86 12.03 3.68
CA ILE A 6 -27.81 12.73 2.93
C ILE A 6 -27.60 14.15 3.48
N THR A 7 -28.68 14.88 3.75
CA THR A 7 -28.64 16.24 4.28
C THR A 7 -27.93 16.32 5.65
N PRO A 8 -28.33 15.55 6.69
CA PRO A 8 -27.63 15.59 7.98
C PRO A 8 -26.19 15.08 7.88
N LEU A 9 -25.89 14.13 6.97
CA LEU A 9 -24.51 13.68 6.72
C LEU A 9 -23.62 14.81 6.18
N LEU A 10 -24.09 15.54 5.17
CA LEU A 10 -23.35 16.67 4.59
C LEU A 10 -23.20 17.82 5.58
N ALA A 11 -24.24 18.10 6.38
CA ALA A 11 -24.19 19.13 7.42
C ALA A 11 -23.13 18.80 8.48
N TRP A 12 -23.11 17.55 8.96
CA TRP A 12 -22.10 17.07 9.90
C TRP A 12 -20.68 17.16 9.30
N PHE A 13 -20.48 16.68 8.07
CA PHE A 13 -19.16 16.71 7.44
C PHE A 13 -18.63 18.14 7.28
N SER A 14 -19.49 19.10 6.96
CA SER A 14 -19.10 20.50 6.84
C SER A 14 -18.59 21.11 8.16
N GLN A 15 -18.92 20.52 9.31
CA GLN A 15 -18.50 20.98 10.65
C GLN A 15 -17.34 20.16 11.22
N GLU A 16 -17.30 18.86 10.92
CA GLU A 16 -16.43 17.88 11.58
C GLU A 16 -15.35 17.30 10.66
N ALA A 17 -15.29 17.72 9.39
CA ALA A 17 -14.25 17.27 8.47
C ALA A 17 -12.86 17.54 9.05
N ALA A 18 -12.06 16.48 9.16
CA ALA A 18 -10.66 16.62 9.54
C ALA A 18 -9.93 17.49 8.52
N ASP A 19 -9.17 18.47 9.03
CA ASP A 19 -8.25 19.29 8.26
C ASP A 19 -7.08 18.42 7.79
N LEU A 20 -7.03 18.11 6.48
CA LEU A 20 -6.05 17.23 5.87
C LEU A 20 -5.42 17.93 4.66
N PRO A 21 -4.11 17.77 4.41
CA PRO A 21 -3.41 18.49 3.33
C PRO A 21 -4.05 18.33 1.95
N TRP A 22 -4.61 17.15 1.64
CA TRP A 22 -5.27 16.85 0.38
C TRP A 22 -6.74 17.28 0.30
N ARG A 23 -7.34 17.74 1.40
CA ARG A 23 -8.71 18.32 1.41
C ARG A 23 -8.72 19.82 1.14
N ASN A 24 -7.59 20.48 1.32
CA ASN A 24 -7.45 21.92 1.11
C ASN A 24 -7.06 22.28 -0.35
N THR A 25 -7.35 21.38 -1.30
CA THR A 25 -7.06 21.55 -2.71
C THR A 25 -8.10 20.85 -3.59
N ARG A 26 -8.23 21.31 -4.83
CA ARG A 26 -8.96 20.61 -5.90
C ARG A 26 -8.04 20.11 -7.02
N ASP A 27 -6.73 20.21 -6.81
CA ASP A 27 -5.72 19.72 -7.76
C ASP A 27 -5.85 18.19 -7.93
N PRO A 28 -6.20 17.70 -9.13
CA PRO A 28 -6.40 16.28 -9.38
C PRO A 28 -5.14 15.45 -9.10
N TYR A 29 -3.94 15.99 -9.34
CA TYR A 29 -2.69 15.28 -9.10
C TYR A 29 -2.48 15.01 -7.61
N ARG A 30 -2.72 16.03 -6.78
CA ARG A 30 -2.63 15.96 -5.32
C ARG A 30 -3.66 15.00 -4.73
N ILE A 31 -4.91 15.09 -5.19
CA ILE A 31 -5.99 14.19 -4.75
C ILE A 31 -5.65 12.75 -5.14
N TRP A 32 -5.26 12.52 -6.40
CA TRP A 32 -4.87 11.19 -6.87
C TRP A 32 -3.72 10.61 -6.03
N LEU A 33 -2.67 11.39 -5.76
CA LEU A 33 -1.55 10.97 -4.93
C LEU A 33 -2.02 10.54 -3.54
N SER A 34 -2.84 11.36 -2.86
CA SER A 34 -3.37 11.00 -1.54
C SER A 34 -4.23 9.74 -1.57
N GLU A 35 -5.08 9.58 -2.58
CA GLU A 35 -5.95 8.40 -2.71
C GLU A 35 -5.13 7.12 -2.89
N ILE A 36 -4.04 7.16 -3.67
CA ILE A 36 -3.13 6.01 -3.80
C ILE A 36 -2.40 5.74 -2.48
N MET A 37 -1.91 6.77 -1.79
CA MET A 37 -1.20 6.61 -0.51
C MET A 37 -2.11 6.07 0.60
N LEU A 38 -3.39 6.45 0.63
CA LEU A 38 -4.37 6.03 1.64
C LEU A 38 -4.85 4.58 1.48
N GLN A 39 -4.56 3.92 0.35
CA GLN A 39 -4.89 2.52 0.16
C GLN A 39 -4.20 1.64 1.22
N GLN A 40 -5.00 1.07 2.12
CA GLN A 40 -4.53 0.20 3.21
C GLN A 40 -3.47 0.86 4.13
N THR A 41 -3.48 2.20 4.21
CA THR A 41 -2.54 2.98 5.03
C THR A 41 -3.31 3.99 5.87
N GLN A 42 -2.90 4.22 7.12
CA GLN A 42 -3.59 5.15 8.00
C GLN A 42 -3.28 6.60 7.62
N VAL A 43 -4.26 7.49 7.80
CA VAL A 43 -4.12 8.94 7.53
C VAL A 43 -2.90 9.54 8.20
N SER A 44 -2.68 9.28 9.49
CA SER A 44 -1.54 9.80 10.25
C SER A 44 -0.19 9.35 9.70
N THR A 45 -0.13 8.15 9.12
CA THR A 45 1.08 7.65 8.44
C THR A 45 1.28 8.34 7.10
N VAL A 46 0.21 8.64 6.36
CA VAL A 46 0.29 9.22 5.01
C VAL A 46 0.74 10.69 5.02
N ILE A 47 0.29 11.51 5.99
CA ILE A 47 0.56 12.96 6.02
C ILE A 47 2.04 13.30 5.75
N PRO A 48 3.03 12.81 6.51
CA PRO A 48 4.43 13.18 6.29
C PRO A 48 4.99 12.65 4.97
N TYR A 49 4.46 11.55 4.44
CA TYR A 49 4.88 11.03 3.13
C TYR A 49 4.32 11.90 2.01
N TYR A 50 3.05 12.28 2.09
CA TYR A 50 2.40 13.12 1.11
C TYR A 50 3.11 14.48 0.96
N GLU A 51 3.46 15.11 2.08
CA GLU A 51 4.17 16.39 2.10
C GLU A 51 5.56 16.28 1.44
N ARG A 52 6.41 15.36 1.92
CA ARG A 52 7.76 15.14 1.35
C ARG A 52 7.72 14.72 -0.13
N PHE A 53 6.73 13.91 -0.50
CA PHE A 53 6.59 13.45 -1.88
C PHE A 53 6.24 14.61 -2.81
N LEU A 54 5.40 15.55 -2.39
CA LEU A 54 5.07 16.75 -3.15
C LEU A 54 6.17 17.81 -3.15
N GLU A 55 7.05 17.84 -2.15
CA GLU A 55 8.27 18.66 -2.21
C GLU A 55 9.21 18.15 -3.31
N THR A 56 9.30 16.83 -3.48
CA THR A 56 10.19 16.20 -4.47
C THR A 56 9.57 16.15 -5.87
N TYR A 57 8.27 15.85 -5.96
CA TYR A 57 7.51 15.74 -7.19
C TYR A 57 6.27 16.66 -7.13
N PRO A 58 6.44 17.98 -7.32
CA PRO A 58 5.33 18.93 -7.20
C PRO A 58 4.24 18.74 -8.27
N THR A 59 4.60 18.20 -9.44
CA THR A 59 3.70 17.98 -10.57
C THR A 59 3.75 16.56 -11.10
N VAL A 60 2.73 16.19 -11.90
CA VAL A 60 2.72 14.89 -12.60
C VAL A 60 3.89 14.74 -13.58
N HIS A 61 4.41 15.84 -14.13
CA HIS A 61 5.59 15.81 -15.00
C HIS A 61 6.86 15.44 -14.24
N ASP A 62 7.05 16.01 -13.05
CA ASP A 62 8.19 15.68 -12.18
C ASP A 62 8.13 14.20 -11.77
N LEU A 63 6.93 13.73 -11.40
CA LEU A 63 6.70 12.32 -11.07
C LEU A 63 6.97 11.39 -12.25
N ALA A 64 6.55 11.77 -13.47
CA ALA A 64 6.75 10.96 -14.67
C ALA A 64 8.22 10.92 -15.13
N ALA A 65 8.98 11.98 -14.85
CA ALA A 65 10.39 12.09 -15.20
C ALA A 65 11.33 11.36 -14.21
N ALA A 66 10.85 11.07 -13.00
CA ALA A 66 11.63 10.39 -11.97
C ALA A 66 12.14 9.01 -12.40
N SER A 67 13.29 8.59 -11.87
CA SER A 67 13.67 7.19 -11.95
C SER A 67 12.79 6.34 -11.02
N GLN A 68 12.65 5.04 -11.31
CA GLN A 68 11.91 4.14 -10.42
C GLN A 68 12.57 4.04 -9.04
N ASP A 69 13.89 4.15 -8.95
CA ASP A 69 14.63 3.96 -7.70
C ASP A 69 14.46 5.14 -6.76
N GLU A 70 14.54 6.37 -7.27
CA GLU A 70 14.23 7.58 -6.49
C GLU A 70 12.78 7.55 -5.98
N LEU A 71 11.84 7.13 -6.83
CA LEU A 71 10.43 7.01 -6.46
C LEU A 71 10.20 5.96 -5.36
N LEU A 72 10.76 4.76 -5.52
CA LEU A 72 10.65 3.69 -4.51
C LEU A 72 11.34 4.10 -3.20
N LYS A 73 12.38 4.92 -3.27
CA LYS A 73 13.04 5.49 -2.11
C LYS A 73 12.13 6.47 -1.37
N GLN A 74 11.45 7.37 -2.07
CA GLN A 74 10.47 8.28 -1.46
C GLN A 74 9.27 7.54 -0.85
N TRP A 75 8.92 6.39 -1.41
CA TRP A 75 7.83 5.51 -0.94
C TRP A 75 8.24 4.52 0.16
N GLU A 76 9.54 4.42 0.46
CA GLU A 76 10.08 3.44 1.40
C GLU A 76 9.42 3.53 2.77
N GLY A 77 8.88 2.40 3.25
CA GLY A 77 8.19 2.32 4.54
C GLY A 77 6.67 2.48 4.46
N LEU A 78 6.11 2.99 3.36
CA LEU A 78 4.65 3.10 3.19
C LEU A 78 3.98 1.75 2.82
N GLY A 79 4.77 0.77 2.38
CA GLY A 79 4.32 -0.57 2.01
C GLY A 79 3.51 -0.62 0.71
N TYR A 80 3.17 -1.83 0.27
CA TYR A 80 2.45 -2.09 -0.99
C TYR A 80 3.07 -1.35 -2.19
N TYR A 81 4.35 -1.60 -2.46
CA TYR A 81 5.16 -0.87 -3.45
C TYR A 81 4.67 -0.98 -4.91
N SER A 82 3.79 -1.95 -5.22
CA SER A 82 3.09 -1.96 -6.50
C SER A 82 2.23 -0.70 -6.72
N ARG A 83 1.77 -0.05 -5.64
CA ARG A 83 1.08 1.25 -5.72
C ARG A 83 1.99 2.33 -6.28
N ALA A 84 3.22 2.46 -5.76
CA ALA A 84 4.20 3.42 -6.23
C ALA A 84 4.55 3.19 -7.71
N ARG A 85 4.79 1.93 -8.09
CA ARG A 85 5.11 1.58 -9.48
C ARG A 85 3.95 1.84 -10.43
N ASN A 86 2.73 1.47 -10.05
CA ASN A 86 1.55 1.77 -10.86
C ASN A 86 1.29 3.28 -10.96
N LEU A 87 1.44 4.02 -9.86
CA LEU A 87 1.37 5.49 -9.83
C LEU A 87 2.36 6.09 -10.83
N HIS A 88 3.60 5.62 -10.83
CA HIS A 88 4.64 6.07 -11.75
C HIS A 88 4.30 5.73 -13.22
N THR A 89 3.85 4.51 -13.49
CA THR A 89 3.39 4.10 -14.84
C THR A 89 2.23 4.97 -15.32
N ALA A 90 1.24 5.22 -14.46
CA ALA A 90 0.11 6.09 -14.77
C ALA A 90 0.53 7.56 -14.94
N ALA A 91 1.52 8.05 -14.19
CA ALA A 91 2.04 9.41 -14.37
C ALA A 91 2.67 9.58 -15.76
N LYS A 92 3.47 8.59 -16.19
CA LYS A 92 4.01 8.54 -17.55
C LYS A 92 2.92 8.51 -18.60
N GLN A 93 1.88 7.69 -18.38
CA GLN A 93 0.71 7.60 -19.25
C GLN A 93 -0.03 8.94 -19.35
N ILE A 94 -0.28 9.62 -18.23
CA ILE A 94 -0.92 10.94 -18.18
C ILE A 94 -0.12 11.97 -19.00
N VAL A 95 1.20 11.97 -18.87
CA VAL A 95 2.07 12.88 -19.63
C VAL A 95 2.05 12.57 -21.12
N SER A 96 2.12 11.29 -21.51
CA SER A 96 2.24 10.90 -22.92
C SER A 96 0.91 10.86 -23.69
N GLU A 97 -0.18 10.44 -23.05
CA GLU A 97 -1.49 10.20 -23.70
C GLU A 97 -2.49 11.33 -23.41
N TYR A 98 -2.34 12.03 -22.28
CA TYR A 98 -3.29 13.05 -21.82
C TYR A 98 -2.65 14.43 -21.64
N ASN A 99 -1.48 14.68 -22.25
CA ASN A 99 -0.76 15.97 -22.22
C ASN A 99 -0.53 16.53 -20.80
N GLY A 100 -0.29 15.66 -19.82
CA GLY A 100 -0.05 16.06 -18.44
C GLY A 100 -1.30 16.42 -17.64
N GLN A 101 -2.50 16.17 -18.18
CA GLN A 101 -3.78 16.43 -17.51
C GLN A 101 -4.46 15.12 -17.15
N LEU A 102 -4.91 15.00 -15.89
CA LEU A 102 -5.72 13.84 -15.51
C LEU A 102 -7.08 13.90 -16.22
N PRO A 103 -7.62 12.77 -16.71
CA PRO A 103 -8.98 12.71 -17.22
C PRO A 103 -10.00 13.20 -16.19
N THR A 104 -11.05 13.87 -16.65
CA THR A 104 -12.01 14.54 -15.76
C THR A 104 -13.21 13.68 -15.35
N ASN A 105 -13.32 12.46 -15.90
CA ASN A 105 -14.41 11.54 -15.62
C ASN A 105 -13.90 10.16 -15.17
N ALA A 106 -14.71 9.47 -14.37
CA ALA A 106 -14.35 8.20 -13.74
C ALA A 106 -14.14 7.06 -14.76
N ASP A 107 -14.80 7.09 -15.91
CA ASP A 107 -14.65 6.05 -16.92
C ASP A 107 -13.26 6.13 -17.57
N GLU A 108 -12.81 7.33 -17.95
CA GLU A 108 -11.47 7.53 -18.50
C GLU A 108 -10.37 7.34 -17.44
N LEU A 109 -10.59 7.78 -16.21
CA LEU A 109 -9.64 7.58 -15.11
C LEU A 109 -9.35 6.09 -14.86
N GLN A 110 -10.32 5.20 -15.08
CA GLN A 110 -10.13 3.75 -14.92
C GLN A 110 -9.21 3.12 -15.97
N HIS A 111 -8.92 3.80 -17.08
CA HIS A 111 -7.95 3.33 -18.06
C HIS A 111 -6.49 3.53 -17.61
N LEU A 112 -6.26 4.35 -16.57
CA LEU A 112 -4.93 4.58 -16.02
C LEU A 112 -4.47 3.42 -15.14
N LYS A 113 -3.19 3.04 -15.26
CA LYS A 113 -2.63 1.92 -14.50
C LYS A 113 -2.79 2.10 -12.99
N GLY A 114 -3.42 1.14 -12.34
CA GLY A 114 -3.58 1.13 -10.88
C GLY A 114 -4.72 2.00 -10.35
N ILE A 115 -5.50 2.65 -11.23
CA ILE A 115 -6.73 3.34 -10.88
C ILE A 115 -7.89 2.38 -11.10
N GLY A 116 -8.44 1.85 -10.01
CA GLY A 116 -9.67 1.06 -10.05
C GLY A 116 -10.92 1.92 -9.88
N ARG A 117 -12.09 1.28 -10.00
CA ARG A 117 -13.41 1.92 -9.87
C ARG A 117 -13.57 2.86 -8.67
N TYR A 118 -13.10 2.44 -7.48
CA TYR A 118 -13.12 3.29 -6.27
C TYR A 118 -12.28 4.56 -6.46
N THR A 119 -11.00 4.41 -6.82
CA THR A 119 -10.06 5.52 -6.96
C THR A 119 -10.52 6.51 -8.04
N ALA A 120 -11.04 5.99 -9.16
CA ALA A 120 -11.61 6.82 -10.22
C ALA A 120 -12.80 7.65 -9.73
N GLY A 121 -13.76 7.03 -9.03
CA GLY A 121 -14.88 7.74 -8.43
C GLY A 121 -14.45 8.78 -7.39
N ALA A 122 -13.42 8.48 -6.58
CA ALA A 122 -12.87 9.42 -5.61
C ALA A 122 -12.27 10.65 -6.29
N ILE A 123 -11.36 10.46 -7.24
CA ILE A 123 -10.74 11.57 -7.99
C ILE A 123 -11.80 12.38 -8.74
N ALA A 124 -12.67 11.70 -9.48
CA ALA A 124 -13.68 12.36 -10.30
C ALA A 124 -14.67 13.21 -9.49
N SER A 125 -15.17 12.66 -8.38
CA SER A 125 -16.12 13.38 -7.54
C SER A 125 -15.48 14.50 -6.73
N ILE A 126 -14.24 14.35 -6.25
CA ILE A 126 -13.56 15.34 -5.41
C ILE A 126 -12.94 16.46 -6.25
N ALA A 127 -12.22 16.11 -7.31
CA ALA A 127 -11.48 17.08 -8.12
C ALA A 127 -12.38 17.74 -9.19
N PHE A 128 -13.28 16.98 -9.80
CA PHE A 128 -14.07 17.41 -10.96
C PHE A 128 -15.57 17.54 -10.69
N GLY A 129 -16.03 17.15 -9.50
CA GLY A 129 -17.44 17.27 -9.10
C GLY A 129 -18.38 16.28 -9.80
N GLU A 130 -17.85 15.25 -10.46
CA GLU A 130 -18.66 14.24 -11.13
C GLU A 130 -19.53 13.47 -10.11
N ALA A 131 -20.80 13.27 -10.44
CA ALA A 131 -21.77 12.58 -9.59
C ALA A 131 -21.60 11.05 -9.63
N VAL A 132 -20.43 10.56 -9.22
CA VAL A 132 -20.07 9.15 -9.17
C VAL A 132 -19.78 8.69 -7.73
N PRO A 133 -20.22 7.48 -7.34
CA PRO A 133 -20.08 7.02 -5.98
C PRO A 133 -18.69 6.43 -5.69
N VAL A 134 -18.35 6.35 -4.41
CA VAL A 134 -17.22 5.54 -3.93
C VAL A 134 -17.72 4.40 -3.04
N LEU A 135 -16.97 3.30 -3.01
CA LEU A 135 -17.26 2.16 -2.14
C LEU A 135 -15.97 1.53 -1.60
N ASP A 136 -15.43 2.08 -0.51
CA ASP A 136 -14.31 1.51 0.23
C ASP A 136 -14.79 0.66 1.42
N GLY A 137 -13.85 0.14 2.21
CA GLY A 137 -14.18 -0.65 3.40
C GLY A 137 -14.94 0.14 4.49
N ASN A 138 -14.83 1.47 4.51
CA ASN A 138 -15.59 2.35 5.41
C ASN A 138 -17.03 2.49 4.92
N VAL A 139 -17.23 2.82 3.65
CA VAL A 139 -18.55 2.98 3.04
C VAL A 139 -19.32 1.67 3.05
N ILE A 140 -18.67 0.53 2.73
CA ILE A 140 -19.29 -0.81 2.83
C ILE A 140 -19.85 -1.04 4.25
N ARG A 141 -19.08 -0.68 5.28
CA ARG A 141 -19.53 -0.83 6.68
C ARG A 141 -20.67 0.12 7.02
N VAL A 142 -20.62 1.37 6.55
CA VAL A 142 -21.70 2.33 6.72
C VAL A 142 -22.98 1.82 6.06
N PHE A 143 -22.94 1.42 4.79
CA PHE A 143 -24.11 0.93 4.06
C PHE A 143 -24.68 -0.37 4.63
N THR A 144 -23.83 -1.34 4.97
CA THR A 144 -24.30 -2.60 5.58
C THR A 144 -24.98 -2.39 6.93
N ARG A 145 -24.59 -1.36 7.70
CA ARG A 145 -25.28 -0.97 8.93
C ARG A 145 -26.52 -0.14 8.67
N LEU A 146 -26.41 0.86 7.78
CA LEU A 146 -27.50 1.76 7.44
C LEU A 146 -28.71 0.98 6.92
N PHE A 147 -28.49 0.01 6.04
CA PHE A 147 -29.52 -0.81 5.39
C PHE A 147 -29.69 -2.22 5.99
N ASP A 148 -28.98 -2.52 7.09
CA ASP A 148 -28.97 -3.85 7.75
C ASP A 148 -28.76 -5.03 6.79
N ILE A 149 -27.74 -4.94 5.93
CA ILE A 149 -27.40 -5.97 4.95
C ILE A 149 -26.60 -7.08 5.66
N ALA A 150 -27.24 -8.23 5.85
CA ALA A 150 -26.68 -9.41 6.52
C ALA A 150 -25.88 -10.35 5.60
N ASP A 151 -25.72 -10.01 4.31
CA ASP A 151 -24.92 -10.82 3.40
C ASP A 151 -23.42 -10.64 3.65
N ASP A 152 -22.63 -11.70 3.39
CA ASP A 152 -21.18 -11.63 3.49
C ASP A 152 -20.62 -10.67 2.43
N VAL A 153 -19.98 -9.59 2.88
CA VAL A 153 -19.44 -8.55 1.98
C VAL A 153 -18.28 -9.04 1.11
N ARG A 154 -17.78 -10.25 1.32
CA ARG A 154 -16.76 -10.84 0.42
C ARG A 154 -17.36 -11.49 -0.82
N GLN A 155 -18.67 -11.73 -0.84
CA GLN A 155 -19.32 -12.32 -2.00
C GLN A 155 -19.50 -11.28 -3.11
N GLN A 156 -19.27 -11.70 -4.36
CA GLN A 156 -19.38 -10.83 -5.53
C GLN A 156 -20.79 -10.23 -5.67
N ASN A 157 -21.84 -11.02 -5.37
CA ASN A 157 -23.22 -10.54 -5.42
C ASN A 157 -23.48 -9.43 -4.39
N THR A 158 -22.96 -9.56 -3.17
CA THR A 158 -23.07 -8.52 -2.13
C THR A 158 -22.34 -7.25 -2.55
N GLN A 159 -21.13 -7.38 -3.12
CA GLN A 159 -20.38 -6.24 -3.64
C GLN A 159 -21.16 -5.53 -4.76
N LYS A 160 -21.75 -6.28 -5.69
CA LYS A 160 -22.60 -5.73 -6.76
C LYS A 160 -23.79 -4.98 -6.19
N HIS A 161 -24.47 -5.55 -5.20
CA HIS A 161 -25.62 -4.92 -4.55
C HIS A 161 -25.24 -3.61 -3.84
N LEU A 162 -24.11 -3.58 -3.12
CA LEU A 162 -23.61 -2.38 -2.46
C LEU A 162 -23.23 -1.28 -3.46
N TRP A 163 -22.67 -1.64 -4.61
CA TRP A 163 -22.42 -0.68 -5.69
C TRP A 163 -23.71 -0.10 -6.27
N GLN A 164 -24.74 -0.92 -6.48
CA GLN A 164 -26.05 -0.45 -6.93
C GLN A 164 -26.67 0.53 -5.93
N ILE A 165 -26.56 0.24 -4.63
CA ILE A 165 -26.98 1.19 -3.59
C ILE A 165 -26.23 2.52 -3.72
N ALA A 166 -24.91 2.47 -3.88
CA ALA A 166 -24.09 3.67 -4.03
C ALA A 166 -24.48 4.49 -5.28
N GLU A 167 -24.69 3.82 -6.41
CA GLU A 167 -25.14 4.41 -7.68
C GLU A 167 -26.53 5.04 -7.60
N GLU A 168 -27.45 4.47 -6.82
CA GLU A 168 -28.77 5.08 -6.63
C GLU A 168 -28.72 6.28 -5.67
N LEU A 169 -27.95 6.18 -4.58
CA LEU A 169 -27.87 7.25 -3.58
C LEU A 169 -27.15 8.50 -4.11
N ILE A 170 -26.13 8.34 -4.95
CA ILE A 170 -25.38 9.49 -5.49
C ILE A 170 -26.27 10.40 -6.34
N LYS A 171 -27.34 9.86 -6.96
CA LYS A 171 -28.30 10.64 -7.77
C LYS A 171 -29.14 11.61 -6.93
N ALA A 172 -29.29 11.34 -5.64
CA ALA A 172 -30.00 12.20 -4.70
C ALA A 172 -29.09 13.26 -4.05
N VAL A 173 -27.77 13.21 -4.29
CA VAL A 173 -26.83 14.19 -3.75
C VAL A 173 -26.98 15.51 -4.51
N PRO A 174 -27.04 16.66 -3.82
CA PRO A 174 -27.09 17.96 -4.48
C PRO A 174 -25.93 18.16 -5.47
N GLU A 175 -26.21 18.86 -6.57
CA GLU A 175 -25.22 19.13 -7.62
C GLU A 175 -23.93 19.76 -7.04
N GLY A 176 -22.78 19.26 -7.49
CA GLY A 176 -21.47 19.71 -7.02
C GLY A 176 -21.08 19.24 -5.60
N ARG A 177 -21.92 18.46 -4.92
CA ARG A 177 -21.63 17.93 -3.56
C ARG A 177 -21.24 16.45 -3.54
N ALA A 178 -21.10 15.80 -4.70
CA ALA A 178 -20.73 14.38 -4.79
C ALA A 178 -19.41 14.06 -4.06
N GLY A 179 -18.38 14.89 -4.26
CA GLY A 179 -17.10 14.76 -3.55
C GLY A 179 -17.25 14.88 -2.03
N ASP A 180 -18.04 15.85 -1.55
CA ASP A 180 -18.30 16.01 -0.12
C ASP A 180 -19.07 14.84 0.46
N TYR A 181 -20.08 14.32 -0.26
CA TYR A 181 -20.86 13.17 0.16
C TYR A 181 -19.98 11.91 0.28
N ASN A 182 -19.17 11.64 -0.74
CA ASN A 182 -18.23 10.52 -0.74
C ASN A 182 -17.24 10.63 0.43
N GLN A 183 -16.66 11.80 0.63
CA GLN A 183 -15.75 12.05 1.76
C GLN A 183 -16.46 11.96 3.11
N ALA A 184 -17.70 12.43 3.23
CA ALA A 184 -18.50 12.33 4.44
C ALA A 184 -18.77 10.88 4.84
N LEU A 185 -19.08 10.00 3.88
CA LEU A 185 -19.24 8.56 4.16
C LEU A 185 -17.94 7.92 4.65
N MET A 186 -16.81 8.24 4.00
CA MET A 186 -15.49 7.73 4.41
C MET A 186 -15.11 8.23 5.81
N GLU A 187 -15.33 9.53 6.07
CA GLU A 187 -15.07 10.18 7.36
C GLU A 187 -15.96 9.59 8.47
N LEU A 188 -17.26 9.40 8.19
CA LEU A 188 -18.21 8.80 9.12
C LEU A 188 -17.77 7.38 9.51
N GLY A 189 -17.41 6.56 8.52
CA GLY A 189 -16.90 5.22 8.78
C GLY A 189 -15.62 5.24 9.62
N ARG A 190 -14.72 6.19 9.37
CA ARG A 190 -13.44 6.32 10.07
C ARG A 190 -13.61 6.76 11.53
N THR A 191 -14.45 7.75 11.81
CA THR A 191 -14.46 8.45 13.10
C THR A 191 -15.63 8.08 14.01
N ILE A 192 -16.78 7.69 13.45
CA ILE A 192 -18.01 7.44 14.20
C ILE A 192 -18.46 5.98 14.05
N CYS A 193 -18.74 5.55 12.82
CA CYS A 193 -19.22 4.22 12.50
C CYS A 193 -18.04 3.22 12.44
N LYS A 194 -17.29 3.11 13.53
CA LYS A 194 -16.05 2.33 13.66
C LYS A 194 -16.30 0.81 13.55
N PRO A 195 -15.30 0.01 13.16
CA PRO A 195 -15.44 -1.45 13.07
C PRO A 195 -15.94 -2.09 14.36
N GLN A 196 -15.39 -1.68 15.50
CA GLN A 196 -15.80 -2.09 16.84
C GLN A 196 -16.21 -0.85 17.64
N ASN A 197 -17.19 -1.01 18.53
CA ASN A 197 -17.70 0.06 19.40
C ASN A 197 -18.02 1.36 18.62
N PRO A 198 -18.92 1.30 17.62
CA PRO A 198 -19.34 2.51 16.91
C PRO A 198 -20.00 3.50 17.87
N LEU A 199 -19.75 4.79 17.64
CA LEU A 199 -20.28 5.90 18.44
C LEU A 199 -21.67 6.30 17.96
N CYS A 200 -22.62 5.36 18.01
CA CYS A 200 -23.95 5.50 17.43
C CYS A 200 -24.73 6.69 17.99
N GLU A 201 -24.54 7.00 19.27
CA GLU A 201 -25.12 8.14 19.97
C GLU A 201 -24.65 9.50 19.44
N ARG A 202 -23.50 9.52 18.73
CA ARG A 202 -22.93 10.70 18.07
C ARG A 202 -23.11 10.68 16.55
N CYS A 203 -23.80 9.66 16.02
CA CYS A 203 -23.91 9.49 14.58
C CYS A 203 -24.97 10.44 14.00
N PRO A 204 -24.62 11.29 13.02
CA PRO A 204 -25.55 12.28 12.44
C PRO A 204 -26.70 11.63 11.68
N ILE A 205 -26.57 10.34 11.33
CA ILE A 205 -27.56 9.58 10.58
C ILE A 205 -28.12 8.40 11.38
N ALA A 206 -28.00 8.44 12.71
CA ALA A 206 -28.44 7.36 13.61
C ALA A 206 -29.93 7.01 13.42
N GLU A 207 -30.79 8.01 13.23
CA GLU A 207 -32.23 7.84 13.07
C GLU A 207 -32.62 7.04 11.82
N HIS A 208 -31.73 7.00 10.82
CA HIS A 208 -31.93 6.26 9.58
C HIS A 208 -31.31 4.85 9.61
N CYS A 209 -30.52 4.51 10.62
CA CYS A 209 -29.74 3.28 10.67
C CYS A 209 -30.57 2.06 11.10
N PHE A 210 -30.85 1.15 10.17
CA PHE A 210 -31.61 -0.08 10.45
C PHE A 210 -30.85 -1.02 11.41
N ALA A 211 -29.52 -1.17 11.26
CA ALA A 211 -28.77 -2.03 12.18
C ALA A 211 -28.77 -1.49 13.61
N LEU A 212 -28.83 -0.17 13.80
CA LEU A 212 -28.98 0.42 15.15
C LEU A 212 -30.38 0.15 15.71
N LYS A 213 -31.44 0.33 14.91
CA LYS A 213 -32.83 0.02 15.30
C LYS A 213 -33.00 -1.44 15.69
N ASN A 214 -32.30 -2.35 15.01
CA ASN A 214 -32.33 -3.78 15.25
C ASN A 214 -31.26 -4.25 16.26
N ASN A 215 -30.42 -3.35 16.78
CA ASN A 215 -29.30 -3.64 17.69
C ASN A 215 -28.28 -4.67 17.16
N VAL A 216 -28.02 -4.67 15.85
CA VAL A 216 -27.09 -5.58 15.14
C VAL A 216 -25.89 -4.85 14.51
N GLN A 217 -25.67 -3.57 14.85
CA GLN A 217 -24.57 -2.76 14.30
C GLN A 217 -23.17 -3.39 14.52
N ASN A 218 -22.96 -4.12 15.62
CA ASN A 218 -21.70 -4.80 15.90
C ASN A 218 -21.54 -6.13 15.14
N GLU A 219 -22.62 -6.66 14.57
CA GLU A 219 -22.62 -7.86 13.73
C GLU A 219 -22.43 -7.53 12.24
N ARG A 220 -22.48 -6.25 11.87
CA ARG A 220 -22.31 -5.76 10.50
C ARG A 220 -20.97 -5.01 10.33
N PRO A 221 -20.28 -5.17 9.19
CA PRO A 221 -20.57 -6.11 8.09
C PRO A 221 -20.23 -7.55 8.46
N ILE A 222 -20.97 -8.50 7.90
CA ILE A 222 -20.60 -9.92 7.96
C ILE A 222 -19.42 -10.15 7.02
N LYS A 223 -18.37 -10.80 7.53
CA LYS A 223 -17.18 -11.20 6.79
C LYS A 223 -16.85 -12.64 7.13
N THR A 224 -16.86 -13.54 6.15
CA THR A 224 -16.39 -14.92 6.36
C THR A 224 -14.95 -14.94 6.93
N LYS A 225 -14.57 -15.95 7.71
CA LYS A 225 -13.19 -16.03 8.23
C LYS A 225 -12.22 -16.37 7.09
N LYS A 226 -11.06 -15.72 7.05
CA LYS A 226 -9.97 -16.13 6.14
C LYS A 226 -9.31 -17.40 6.69
N PRO A 227 -8.74 -18.26 5.83
CA PRO A 227 -7.84 -19.32 6.29
C PRO A 227 -6.66 -18.72 7.08
N PRO A 228 -5.99 -19.52 7.92
CA PRO A 228 -4.79 -19.08 8.63
C PRO A 228 -3.76 -18.50 7.67
N THR A 229 -3.17 -17.37 8.05
CA THR A 229 -2.09 -16.74 7.30
C THR A 229 -0.88 -17.68 7.28
N PRO A 230 -0.37 -18.10 6.11
CA PRO A 230 0.78 -18.99 6.03
C PRO A 230 2.03 -18.31 6.60
N HIS A 231 2.97 -19.13 7.09
CA HIS A 231 4.29 -18.70 7.55
C HIS A 231 5.37 -19.38 6.71
N TYR A 232 6.43 -18.63 6.39
CA TYR A 232 7.55 -19.12 5.62
C TYR A 232 8.87 -18.78 6.31
N ASP A 233 9.81 -19.72 6.32
CA ASP A 233 11.20 -19.43 6.63
C ASP A 233 11.93 -19.02 5.36
N VAL A 234 12.68 -17.92 5.46
CA VAL A 234 13.41 -17.28 4.37
C VAL A 234 14.84 -17.06 4.84
N THR A 235 15.82 -17.25 3.97
CA THR A 235 17.23 -17.00 4.27
C THR A 235 17.76 -15.84 3.43
N CYS A 236 18.73 -15.11 3.97
CA CYS A 236 19.51 -14.15 3.19
C CYS A 236 20.99 -14.17 3.59
N GLY A 237 21.86 -13.81 2.64
CA GLY A 237 23.31 -13.81 2.80
C GLY A 237 23.85 -12.40 2.99
N LEU A 238 24.61 -12.19 4.07
CA LEU A 238 25.49 -11.05 4.26
C LEU A 238 26.85 -11.41 3.70
N ILE A 239 27.03 -11.13 2.41
CA ILE A 239 28.22 -11.51 1.64
C ILE A 239 29.13 -10.29 1.54
N TRP A 240 30.34 -10.41 2.07
CA TRP A 240 31.34 -9.34 2.08
C TRP A 240 32.41 -9.59 1.03
N ASN A 241 32.83 -8.53 0.31
CA ASN A 241 34.04 -8.56 -0.50
C ASN A 241 35.28 -8.16 0.32
N GLU A 242 36.46 -8.21 -0.30
CA GLU A 242 37.73 -7.86 0.34
C GLU A 242 37.80 -6.38 0.76
N ASP A 243 37.05 -5.51 0.09
CA ASP A 243 36.94 -4.08 0.39
C ASP A 243 35.96 -3.76 1.53
N GLY A 244 35.37 -4.79 2.17
CA GLY A 244 34.41 -4.61 3.26
C GLY A 244 33.04 -4.08 2.80
N GLN A 245 32.69 -4.28 1.53
CA GLN A 245 31.37 -3.97 0.98
C GLN A 245 30.47 -5.20 1.00
N LEU A 246 29.16 -4.97 1.09
CA LEU A 246 28.10 -5.98 1.05
C LEU A 246 27.52 -6.13 -0.35
N LEU A 247 27.25 -7.37 -0.76
CA LEU A 247 26.49 -7.64 -1.97
C LEU A 247 25.00 -7.48 -1.72
N ILE A 248 24.35 -6.65 -2.53
CA ILE A 248 22.89 -6.47 -2.55
C ILE A 248 22.36 -6.74 -3.96
N THR A 249 21.12 -7.19 -4.05
CA THR A 249 20.44 -7.46 -5.33
C THR A 249 19.15 -6.69 -5.44
N LYS A 250 18.74 -6.42 -6.68
CA LYS A 250 17.49 -5.73 -7.01
C LYS A 250 16.46 -6.73 -7.51
N ARG A 251 15.35 -6.84 -6.80
CA ARG A 251 14.22 -7.72 -7.14
C ARG A 251 13.65 -7.35 -8.50
N ARG A 252 13.28 -8.37 -9.29
CA ARG A 252 12.51 -8.20 -10.52
C ARG A 252 11.19 -7.49 -10.28
N ASP A 253 10.75 -6.67 -11.25
CA ASP A 253 9.50 -5.93 -11.16
C ASP A 253 8.25 -6.81 -10.99
N ASP A 254 8.23 -8.00 -11.57
CA ASP A 254 7.11 -8.93 -11.46
C ASP A 254 7.13 -9.78 -10.18
N ALA A 255 8.23 -9.73 -9.43
CA ALA A 255 8.35 -10.44 -8.16
C ALA A 255 7.62 -9.71 -7.02
N LEU A 256 7.40 -10.44 -5.92
CA LEU A 256 6.99 -9.85 -4.64
C LEU A 256 8.01 -8.77 -4.23
N LEU A 257 7.52 -7.61 -3.79
CA LEU A 257 8.37 -6.44 -3.48
C LEU A 257 9.24 -5.99 -4.68
N GLY A 258 8.79 -6.23 -5.90
CA GLY A 258 9.54 -5.95 -7.11
C GLY A 258 10.03 -4.49 -7.21
N GLY A 259 11.28 -4.35 -7.67
CA GLY A 259 12.00 -3.10 -7.77
C GLY A 259 12.78 -2.70 -6.51
N LEU A 260 12.51 -3.31 -5.34
CA LEU A 260 13.30 -3.07 -4.13
C LEU A 260 14.64 -3.79 -4.17
N TRP A 261 15.58 -3.25 -3.41
CA TRP A 261 16.85 -3.89 -3.09
C TRP A 261 16.71 -4.83 -1.88
N GLU A 262 17.55 -5.85 -1.83
CA GLU A 262 17.60 -6.82 -0.74
C GLU A 262 18.99 -7.44 -0.56
N PHE A 263 19.16 -8.14 0.56
CA PHE A 263 20.23 -9.12 0.69
C PHE A 263 19.82 -10.40 -0.04
N PRO A 264 20.67 -10.95 -0.93
CA PRO A 264 20.28 -12.05 -1.79
C PRO A 264 20.00 -13.33 -0.99
N GLY A 265 19.06 -14.13 -1.50
CA GLY A 265 18.56 -15.32 -0.83
C GLY A 265 17.10 -15.62 -1.17
N GLY A 266 16.49 -16.54 -0.43
CA GLY A 266 15.16 -16.98 -0.78
C GLY A 266 14.50 -17.91 0.23
N LYS A 267 13.43 -18.55 -0.21
CA LYS A 267 12.51 -19.29 0.66
C LYS A 267 12.97 -20.74 0.79
N ILE A 268 12.85 -21.29 1.99
CA ILE A 268 13.15 -22.70 2.24
C ILE A 268 12.19 -23.62 1.46
N GLU A 269 12.75 -24.66 0.86
CA GLU A 269 11.98 -25.76 0.26
C GLU A 269 11.77 -26.92 1.24
N GLU A 270 10.84 -27.82 0.92
CA GLU A 270 10.49 -28.93 1.81
C GLU A 270 11.67 -29.89 1.98
N GLY A 271 12.05 -30.16 3.23
CA GLY A 271 13.15 -31.06 3.58
C GLY A 271 14.54 -30.43 3.53
N GLU A 272 14.65 -29.14 3.21
CA GLU A 272 15.91 -28.40 3.12
C GLU A 272 16.36 -27.84 4.49
N THR A 273 17.67 -27.70 4.72
CA THR A 273 18.19 -26.91 5.86
C THR A 273 18.30 -25.44 5.48
N LEU A 274 18.43 -24.53 6.45
CA LEU A 274 18.57 -23.09 6.17
C LEU A 274 19.84 -22.81 5.35
N GLU A 275 20.95 -23.47 5.70
CA GLU A 275 22.23 -23.29 5.02
C GLU A 275 22.19 -23.83 3.59
N ALA A 276 21.54 -24.98 3.37
CA ALA A 276 21.36 -25.55 2.03
C ALA A 276 20.48 -24.65 1.16
N CYS A 277 19.39 -24.12 1.72
CA CYS A 277 18.53 -23.13 1.07
C CYS A 277 19.32 -21.92 0.61
N LEU A 278 20.07 -21.29 1.53
CA LEU A 278 20.81 -20.09 1.18
C LEU A 278 21.86 -20.35 0.09
N ALA A 279 22.61 -21.46 0.19
CA ALA A 279 23.59 -21.82 -0.83
C ALA A 279 22.94 -22.09 -2.21
N ARG A 280 21.76 -22.71 -2.23
CA ARG A 280 20.98 -22.94 -3.46
C ARG A 280 20.53 -21.64 -4.08
N GLU A 281 19.87 -20.78 -3.30
CA GLU A 281 19.32 -19.49 -3.75
C GLU A 281 20.41 -18.57 -4.30
N LEU A 282 21.55 -18.44 -3.61
CA LEU A 282 22.67 -17.61 -4.08
C LEU A 282 23.27 -18.12 -5.40
N ARG A 283 23.28 -19.44 -5.60
CA ARG A 283 23.71 -20.03 -6.87
C ARG A 283 22.69 -19.79 -7.99
N GLU A 284 21.41 -19.89 -7.69
CA GLU A 284 20.31 -19.71 -8.65
C GLU A 284 20.16 -18.24 -9.06
N GLU A 285 20.19 -17.32 -8.11
CA GLU A 285 19.99 -15.88 -8.32
C GLU A 285 21.23 -15.20 -8.91
N LEU A 286 22.43 -15.60 -8.46
CA LEU A 286 23.68 -14.88 -8.72
C LEU A 286 24.81 -15.72 -9.36
N GLY A 287 24.64 -17.03 -9.48
CA GLY A 287 25.68 -17.92 -10.01
C GLY A 287 26.88 -18.15 -9.08
N ILE A 288 26.81 -17.66 -7.85
CA ILE A 288 27.94 -17.70 -6.90
C ILE A 288 27.90 -18.95 -6.02
N LYS A 289 29.07 -19.28 -5.46
CA LYS A 289 29.25 -20.32 -4.44
C LYS A 289 29.78 -19.67 -3.19
N VAL A 290 29.09 -19.89 -2.07
CA VAL A 290 29.48 -19.35 -0.78
C VAL A 290 29.64 -20.47 0.25
N GLU A 291 30.52 -20.22 1.21
CA GLU A 291 30.48 -20.89 2.51
C GLU A 291 29.47 -20.13 3.39
N VAL A 292 28.39 -20.82 3.78
CA VAL A 292 27.40 -20.26 4.71
C VAL A 292 27.95 -20.38 6.13
N GLY A 293 28.24 -19.23 6.72
CA GLY A 293 28.83 -19.12 8.06
C GLY A 293 27.77 -19.03 9.15
N THR A 294 28.06 -18.23 10.18
CA THR A 294 27.20 -18.12 11.35
C THR A 294 25.91 -17.36 11.06
N LEU A 295 24.82 -17.79 11.71
CA LEU A 295 23.57 -17.03 11.75
C LEU A 295 23.84 -15.67 12.42
N TYR A 296 23.65 -14.60 11.66
CA TYR A 296 23.83 -13.22 12.11
C TYR A 296 22.64 -12.75 12.94
N MET A 297 21.42 -12.87 12.42
CA MET A 297 20.19 -12.51 13.13
C MET A 297 18.93 -13.16 12.54
N ARG A 298 17.84 -13.12 13.31
CA ARG A 298 16.50 -13.51 12.87
C ARG A 298 15.55 -12.33 12.94
N VAL A 299 14.85 -12.08 11.84
CA VAL A 299 13.83 -11.03 11.73
C VAL A 299 12.47 -11.68 11.52
N LYS A 300 11.53 -11.45 12.44
CA LYS A 300 10.14 -11.84 12.23
C LYS A 300 9.41 -10.67 11.59
N HIS A 301 8.77 -10.91 10.45
CA HIS A 301 8.02 -9.88 9.74
C HIS A 301 6.66 -10.42 9.27
N ALA A 302 5.66 -9.55 9.24
CA ALA A 302 4.31 -9.91 8.84
C ALA A 302 3.87 -9.05 7.66
N TYR A 303 3.52 -9.73 6.57
CA TYR A 303 2.77 -9.15 5.46
C TYR A 303 1.28 -9.47 5.62
N THR A 304 0.44 -8.78 4.87
CA THR A 304 -1.02 -8.93 5.00
C THR A 304 -1.52 -10.33 4.63
N HIS A 305 -0.78 -11.07 3.80
CA HIS A 305 -1.17 -12.37 3.25
C HIS A 305 -0.24 -13.53 3.66
N PHE A 306 0.89 -13.27 4.29
CA PHE A 306 1.79 -14.30 4.85
C PHE A 306 2.70 -13.67 5.92
N LYS A 307 3.33 -14.50 6.74
CA LYS A 307 4.37 -14.10 7.68
C LYS A 307 5.69 -14.73 7.30
N ILE A 308 6.80 -14.10 7.65
CA ILE A 308 8.13 -14.68 7.46
C ILE A 308 8.95 -14.66 8.74
N THR A 309 9.85 -15.62 8.85
CA THR A 309 11.08 -15.48 9.62
C THR A 309 12.23 -15.40 8.62
N LEU A 310 12.89 -14.25 8.56
CA LEU A 310 14.10 -14.05 7.77
C LEU A 310 15.32 -14.39 8.62
N HIS A 311 16.13 -15.34 8.17
CA HIS A 311 17.37 -15.80 8.81
C HIS A 311 18.56 -15.26 8.01
N ALA A 312 19.24 -14.25 8.55
CA ALA A 312 20.41 -13.66 7.90
C ALA A 312 21.67 -14.38 8.34
N PHE A 313 22.50 -14.82 7.40
CA PHE A 313 23.77 -15.51 7.67
C PHE A 313 24.95 -14.69 7.17
N ASN A 314 26.08 -14.74 7.87
CA ASN A 314 27.35 -14.29 7.29
C ASN A 314 27.79 -15.29 6.23
N CYS A 315 28.22 -14.82 5.06
CA CYS A 315 28.66 -15.67 3.97
C CYS A 315 30.01 -15.22 3.43
N HIS A 316 30.83 -16.19 3.04
CA HIS A 316 32.11 -15.95 2.37
C HIS A 316 32.08 -16.54 0.97
N LEU A 317 32.53 -15.78 -0.04
CA LEU A 317 32.71 -16.31 -1.38
C LEU A 317 33.78 -17.40 -1.37
N MET A 318 33.46 -18.55 -1.96
CA MET A 318 34.45 -19.62 -2.12
C MET A 318 35.51 -19.20 -3.14
N ALA A 319 36.77 -19.59 -2.94
CA ALA A 319 37.88 -19.27 -3.84
C ALA A 319 37.66 -19.71 -5.31
N ASN A 320 36.83 -20.74 -5.54
CA ASN A 320 36.47 -21.23 -6.87
C ASN A 320 35.06 -20.78 -7.32
N SER A 321 34.46 -19.80 -6.65
CA SER A 321 33.20 -19.22 -7.07
C SER A 321 33.38 -18.42 -8.37
N PRO A 322 32.44 -18.53 -9.33
CA PRO A 322 32.30 -17.51 -10.36
C PRO A 322 32.05 -16.12 -9.74
N PRO A 323 32.38 -15.03 -10.45
CA PRO A 323 31.93 -13.70 -10.06
C PRO A 323 30.38 -13.62 -10.11
N PRO A 324 29.75 -12.77 -9.30
CA PRO A 324 28.29 -12.59 -9.34
C PRO A 324 27.79 -12.15 -10.72
N SER A 325 26.66 -12.71 -11.15
CA SER A 325 25.94 -12.32 -12.37
C SER A 325 24.43 -12.41 -12.16
N CYS A 326 23.66 -11.47 -12.72
CA CYS A 326 22.20 -11.47 -12.60
C CYS A 326 21.57 -12.65 -13.36
N HIS A 327 21.10 -13.68 -12.64
CA HIS A 327 20.33 -14.79 -13.22
C HIS A 327 18.83 -14.65 -12.94
N ASP A 328 18.46 -14.29 -11.71
CA ASP A 328 17.06 -14.04 -11.32
C ASP A 328 16.86 -12.73 -10.52
N CYS A 329 17.74 -11.76 -10.76
CA CYS A 329 17.62 -10.39 -10.27
C CYS A 329 17.79 -9.38 -11.41
N GLN A 330 17.36 -8.14 -11.22
CA GLN A 330 17.53 -7.07 -12.23
C GLN A 330 18.93 -6.47 -12.23
N ALA A 331 19.54 -6.39 -11.06
CA ALA A 331 20.85 -5.80 -10.85
C ALA A 331 21.44 -6.35 -9.55
N PHE A 332 22.76 -6.25 -9.40
CA PHE A 332 23.45 -6.41 -8.13
C PHE A 332 24.46 -5.29 -7.95
N GLN A 333 24.79 -4.96 -6.71
CA GLN A 333 25.85 -4.01 -6.38
C GLN A 333 26.60 -4.39 -5.11
N TRP A 334 27.88 -4.00 -5.06
CA TRP A 334 28.68 -4.01 -3.85
C TRP A 334 28.60 -2.63 -3.21
N VAL A 335 28.12 -2.56 -1.97
CA VAL A 335 27.89 -1.29 -1.27
C VAL A 335 28.45 -1.33 0.14
N SER A 336 29.00 -0.20 0.61
CA SER A 336 29.35 -0.04 2.01
C SER A 336 28.11 0.00 2.91
N VAL A 337 28.29 -0.25 4.20
CA VAL A 337 27.21 -0.19 5.19
C VAL A 337 26.56 1.21 5.27
N SER A 338 27.32 2.27 5.01
CA SER A 338 26.81 3.64 4.92
C SER A 338 25.92 3.86 3.69
N GLU A 339 26.25 3.27 2.55
CA GLU A 339 25.52 3.41 1.29
C GLU A 339 24.20 2.62 1.27
N LEU A 340 24.01 1.64 2.16
CA LEU A 340 22.73 0.90 2.28
C LEU A 340 21.53 1.84 2.53
N SER A 341 21.77 3.01 3.11
CA SER A 341 20.74 4.02 3.33
C SER A 341 20.24 4.68 2.05
N ASP A 342 20.97 4.59 0.93
CA ASP A 342 20.61 5.24 -0.34
C ASP A 342 19.64 4.40 -1.16
N TYR A 343 19.58 3.09 -0.90
CA TYR A 343 18.72 2.16 -1.60
C TYR A 343 17.38 1.97 -0.86
N ALA A 344 16.36 1.57 -1.62
CA ALA A 344 15.03 1.26 -1.09
C ALA A 344 14.93 -0.23 -0.74
N PHE A 345 14.76 -0.54 0.54
CA PHE A 345 14.71 -1.89 1.08
C PHE A 345 13.33 -2.22 1.66
N SER A 346 13.07 -3.51 1.84
CA SER A 346 11.92 -3.95 2.63
C SER A 346 12.10 -3.58 4.11
N ARG A 347 11.00 -3.53 4.87
CA ARG A 347 11.08 -3.33 6.33
C ARG A 347 11.82 -4.47 7.03
N ALA A 348 11.81 -5.69 6.48
CA ALA A 348 12.52 -6.82 7.05
C ALA A 348 14.05 -6.61 6.95
N ASP A 349 14.54 -6.23 5.77
CA ASP A 349 15.97 -5.94 5.53
C ASP A 349 16.44 -4.72 6.30
N ARG A 350 15.57 -3.70 6.45
CA ARG A 350 15.87 -2.50 7.25
C ARG A 350 16.28 -2.82 8.69
N TYR A 351 15.70 -3.84 9.32
CA TYR A 351 16.14 -4.25 10.66
C TYR A 351 17.58 -4.77 10.68
N ILE A 352 18.02 -5.43 9.60
CA ILE A 352 19.39 -5.91 9.46
C ILE A 352 20.33 -4.72 9.22
N ILE A 353 19.94 -3.80 8.34
CA ILE A 353 20.71 -2.58 8.03
C ILE A 353 20.90 -1.71 9.28
N GLU A 354 19.82 -1.49 10.05
CA GLU A 354 19.86 -0.75 11.31
C GLU A 354 20.84 -1.41 12.31
N ASP A 355 20.87 -2.74 12.42
CA ASP A 355 21.82 -3.45 13.29
C ASP A 355 23.27 -3.36 12.78
N LEU A 356 23.50 -3.51 11.47
CA LEU A 356 24.81 -3.38 10.84
C LEU A 356 25.42 -1.99 11.08
N GLN A 357 24.63 -0.94 10.85
CA GLN A 357 25.03 0.45 11.05
C GLN A 357 25.37 0.71 12.52
N ASN A 358 24.52 0.26 13.45
CA ASN A 358 24.76 0.42 14.89
C ASN A 358 26.03 -0.28 15.38
N ARG A 359 26.41 -1.42 14.82
CA ARG A 359 27.65 -2.13 15.18
C ARG A 359 28.89 -1.42 14.65
N GLN A 360 28.83 -0.87 13.44
CA GLN A 360 29.95 -0.11 12.87
C GLN A 360 30.30 1.11 13.74
N TYR A 361 29.29 1.82 14.25
CA TYR A 361 29.50 2.95 15.17
C TYR A 361 30.07 2.57 16.54
N ARG A 362 30.02 1.30 16.96
CA ARG A 362 30.61 0.82 18.22
C ARG A 362 32.05 0.35 18.07
N LEU A 363 32.52 0.17 16.84
CA LEU A 363 33.88 -0.27 16.51
C LEU A 363 34.79 0.92 16.11
N LEU A 364 34.20 2.09 15.88
CA LEU A 364 34.85 3.40 15.79
C LEU A 364 34.86 4.06 17.17
#